data_AF-A0A7S0JVM5-F1
#
_entry.id   AF-A0A7S0JVM5-F1
#
_cell.length_a   1.000
_cell.length_b   1.000
_cell.length_c   1.000
_cell.angle_alpha   90.00
_cell.angle_beta   90.00
_cell.angle_gamma   90.00
#
_symmetry.space_group_name_H-M   'P 1'
#
loop_
_entity.id
_entity.type
_entity.pdbx_description
1 polymer ?
#
loop_
_entity_poly.entity_id
_entity_poly.type
_entity_poly.pdbx_seq_one_letter_code
_entity_poly.pdbx_strand_id
1 'polypeptide(L)'
;RARMDSRRRWAGGPVWTAPSVAIDPAWNLVDETEPSQLASKEAEVPVAEDLSANGSLRSSSEAVANRIAKREPIAVDGRVFHPFVPTKVDTGLRDLMAAGAGTVYATDAAVSQLMVAQRAKRPWDIVFTVYGGSVILIDARSGAAQAELELEPVHETAFKPPEARDPTDIN
;
A
#
# COMPACT_ATOMS: atom_id res chain seq x y z
N ARG A 1 3.36 -26.90 -45.18
CA ARG A 1 3.35 -26.71 -43.70
C ARG A 1 3.84 -25.29 -43.40
N ALA A 2 2.93 -24.31 -43.31
CA ALA A 2 3.29 -22.95 -42.95
C ALA A 2 3.42 -22.86 -41.41
N ARG A 3 4.59 -22.47 -40.91
CA ARG A 3 4.77 -22.09 -39.50
C ARG A 3 4.09 -20.75 -39.31
N MET A 4 3.01 -20.75 -38.53
CA MET A 4 2.37 -19.54 -38.02
C MET A 4 3.38 -18.87 -37.08
N ASP A 5 3.95 -17.75 -37.52
CA ASP A 5 4.79 -16.88 -36.70
C ASP A 5 3.89 -16.27 -35.60
N SER A 6 4.03 -16.77 -34.38
CA SER A 6 3.22 -16.40 -33.22
C SER A 6 3.61 -15.04 -32.63
N ARG A 7 4.52 -14.29 -33.27
CA ARG A 7 5.11 -13.04 -32.72
C ARG A 7 4.38 -11.76 -33.13
N ARG A 8 3.11 -11.85 -33.57
CA ARG A 8 2.29 -10.66 -33.88
C ARG A 8 0.92 -10.72 -33.21
N ARG A 9 0.91 -10.49 -31.90
CA ARG A 9 -0.22 -9.97 -31.09
C ARG A 9 0.47 -9.19 -29.98
N TRP A 10 0.33 -7.87 -29.79
CA TRP A 10 -0.76 -6.96 -30.05
C TRP A 10 -0.25 -5.52 -29.79
N ALA A 11 -0.82 -4.53 -30.48
CA ALA A 11 -0.45 -3.11 -30.46
C ALA A 11 -1.20 -2.34 -29.36
N GLY A 12 -0.86 -2.58 -28.08
CA GLY A 12 -1.29 -1.72 -26.97
C GLY A 12 -0.06 -1.03 -26.40
N GLY A 13 0.05 0.29 -26.58
CA GLY A 13 1.07 1.07 -25.88
C GLY A 13 0.87 1.00 -24.36
N PRO A 14 1.84 1.44 -23.55
CA PRO A 14 1.66 1.53 -22.10
C PRO A 14 0.40 2.35 -21.77
N VAL A 15 -0.49 1.77 -20.98
CA VAL A 15 -1.63 2.48 -20.40
C VAL A 15 -1.06 3.39 -19.32
N TRP A 16 -0.93 4.68 -19.62
CA TRP A 16 -0.54 5.67 -18.65
C TRP A 16 -1.72 5.92 -17.71
N THR A 17 -1.59 5.54 -16.45
CA THR A 17 -2.49 5.93 -15.38
C THR A 17 -2.17 7.36 -14.95
N ALA A 18 -3.20 8.11 -14.56
CA ALA A 18 -3.01 9.44 -13.97
C ALA A 18 -2.22 9.32 -12.65
N PRO A 19 -1.32 10.25 -12.32
CA PRO A 19 -0.57 10.19 -11.07
C PRO A 19 -1.50 10.29 -9.84
N SER A 20 -1.11 9.68 -8.73
CA SER A 20 -1.88 9.73 -7.47
C SER A 20 -1.97 11.15 -6.89
N VAL A 21 -1.01 12.02 -7.27
CA VAL A 21 -0.94 13.41 -6.83
C VAL A 21 -0.61 14.36 -7.98
N ALA A 22 -1.18 15.56 -7.91
CA ALA A 22 -0.80 16.65 -8.81
C ALA A 22 0.62 17.11 -8.47
N ILE A 23 1.52 17.04 -9.46
CA ILE A 23 2.91 17.49 -9.31
C ILE A 23 2.93 19.01 -9.28
N ASP A 24 3.44 19.59 -8.20
CA ASP A 24 3.62 21.03 -8.07
C ASP A 24 4.98 21.45 -8.65
N PRO A 25 5.05 22.49 -9.51
CA PRO A 25 6.31 23.02 -10.03
C PRO A 25 7.33 23.47 -8.96
N ALA A 26 6.88 23.73 -7.73
CA ALA A 26 7.76 24.07 -6.61
C ALA A 26 8.46 22.86 -5.98
N TRP A 27 8.12 21.63 -6.38
CA TRP A 27 8.75 20.43 -5.83
C TRP A 27 10.15 20.24 -6.42
N ASN A 28 11.10 19.99 -5.53
CA ASN A 28 12.49 19.70 -5.91
C ASN A 28 12.68 18.19 -5.99
N LEU A 29 13.13 17.70 -7.15
CA LEU A 29 13.55 16.31 -7.30
C LEU A 29 14.83 16.09 -6.48
N VAL A 30 14.74 15.19 -5.49
CA VAL A 30 15.88 14.84 -4.63
C VAL A 30 16.61 13.61 -5.18
N ASP A 31 15.85 12.58 -5.53
CA ASP A 31 16.38 11.32 -6.04
C ASP A 31 15.38 10.66 -6.98
N GLU A 32 15.89 9.86 -7.91
CA GLU A 32 15.11 9.07 -8.86
C GLU A 32 15.71 7.67 -8.94
N THR A 33 14.91 6.66 -8.62
CA THR A 33 15.33 5.26 -8.57
C THR A 33 14.45 4.43 -9.50
N GLU A 34 15.07 3.67 -10.40
CA GLU A 34 14.35 2.69 -11.22
C GLU A 34 13.99 1.45 -10.40
N PRO A 35 12.81 0.81 -10.63
CA PRO A 35 12.41 -0.40 -9.90
C PRO A 35 13.41 -1.55 -9.98
N SER A 36 14.18 -1.64 -11.08
CA SER A 36 15.24 -2.64 -11.27
C SER A 36 16.35 -2.53 -10.23
N GLN A 37 16.64 -1.31 -9.75
CA GLN A 37 17.69 -1.03 -8.77
C GLN A 37 17.28 -1.43 -7.34
N LEU A 38 15.97 -1.44 -7.05
CA LEU A 38 15.44 -1.89 -5.76
C LEU A 38 15.61 -3.41 -5.58
N ALA A 39 15.55 -4.18 -6.67
CA ALA A 39 15.65 -5.64 -6.62
C ALA A 39 17.02 -6.15 -6.15
N SER A 40 18.09 -5.37 -6.32
CA SER A 40 19.44 -5.71 -5.86
C SER A 40 19.76 -5.22 -4.46
N LYS A 41 18.83 -4.53 -3.78
CA LYS A 41 19.04 -4.01 -2.43
C LYS A 41 18.70 -5.11 -1.43
N GLU A 42 19.63 -5.34 -0.51
CA GLU A 42 19.45 -6.24 0.61
C GLU A 42 19.76 -5.47 1.89
N ALA A 43 19.01 -5.76 2.94
CA ALA A 43 19.21 -5.21 4.27
C ALA A 43 19.16 -6.35 5.28
N GLU A 44 19.96 -6.23 6.34
CA GLU A 44 19.89 -7.17 7.46
C GLU A 44 18.60 -6.91 8.24
N VAL A 45 17.82 -7.96 8.48
CA VAL A 45 16.57 -7.87 9.23
C VAL A 45 16.87 -7.95 10.72
N PRO A 46 16.65 -6.88 11.50
CA PRO A 46 16.91 -6.90 12.93
C PRO A 46 15.89 -7.78 13.66
N VAL A 47 16.23 -8.19 14.87
CA VAL A 47 15.28 -8.83 15.80
C VAL A 47 14.27 -7.78 16.25
N ALA A 48 12.99 -8.04 16.01
CA ALA A 48 11.92 -7.18 16.47
C ALA A 48 11.66 -7.37 17.98
N GLU A 49 11.38 -6.28 18.68
CA GLU A 49 10.98 -6.27 20.09
C GLU A 49 9.57 -5.69 20.22
N ASP A 50 8.69 -6.41 20.91
CA ASP A 50 7.34 -5.96 21.17
C ASP A 50 7.33 -4.95 22.32
N LEU A 51 7.12 -3.67 22.00
CA LEU A 51 7.10 -2.58 23.00
C LEU A 51 5.76 -2.46 23.72
N SER A 52 4.64 -2.73 23.02
CA SER A 52 3.30 -2.68 23.59
C SER A 52 2.33 -3.55 22.80
N ALA A 53 1.35 -4.13 23.50
CA ALA A 53 0.24 -4.86 22.89
C ALA A 53 -1.07 -4.17 23.28
N ASN A 54 -1.77 -3.62 22.28
CA ASN A 54 -2.97 -2.83 22.48
C ASN A 54 -4.17 -3.46 21.75
N GLY A 55 -5.36 -3.37 22.36
CA GLY A 55 -6.62 -3.85 21.79
C GLY A 55 -7.01 -5.27 22.22
N SER A 56 -8.03 -5.82 21.55
CA SER A 56 -8.57 -7.15 21.84
C SER A 56 -8.89 -7.90 20.56
N LEU A 57 -8.51 -9.18 20.49
CA LEU A 57 -8.81 -10.05 19.35
C LEU A 57 -10.00 -10.94 19.66
N ARG A 58 -10.83 -11.20 18.65
CA ARG A 58 -11.90 -12.23 18.73
C ARG A 58 -11.34 -13.57 18.30
N SER A 59 -11.81 -14.65 18.92
CA SER A 59 -11.47 -16.00 18.47
C SER A 59 -12.09 -16.25 17.09
N SER A 60 -11.30 -16.86 16.21
CA SER A 60 -11.79 -17.37 14.93
C SER A 60 -12.44 -18.74 15.15
N SER A 61 -13.60 -18.98 14.55
CA SER A 61 -14.25 -20.29 14.62
C SER A 61 -13.62 -21.28 13.64
N GLU A 62 -13.31 -22.50 14.08
CA GLU A 62 -12.76 -23.56 13.22
C GLU A 62 -13.65 -23.91 12.02
N ALA A 63 -14.98 -23.76 12.18
CA ALA A 63 -15.95 -23.97 11.11
C ALA A 63 -15.76 -23.01 9.93
N VAL A 64 -15.26 -21.78 10.18
CA VAL A 64 -14.91 -20.83 9.12
C VAL A 64 -13.57 -21.19 8.49
N ALA A 65 -12.58 -21.59 9.31
CA ALA A 65 -11.24 -21.93 8.85
C ALA A 65 -11.23 -23.17 7.92
N ASN A 66 -12.03 -24.20 8.23
CA ASN A 66 -12.06 -25.45 7.48
C ASN A 66 -13.01 -25.44 6.27
N ARG A 67 -13.54 -24.28 5.89
CA ARG A 67 -14.58 -24.20 4.86
C ARG A 67 -13.99 -24.15 3.45
N ILE A 68 -14.35 -25.12 2.60
CA ILE A 68 -13.91 -25.20 1.19
C ILE A 68 -14.64 -24.19 0.30
N ALA A 69 -15.95 -24.02 0.47
CA ALA A 69 -16.75 -23.05 -0.29
C ALA A 69 -17.89 -22.50 0.56
N LYS A 70 -18.19 -21.21 0.40
CA LYS A 70 -19.26 -20.54 1.15
C LYS A 70 -20.61 -20.83 0.49
N ARG A 71 -21.52 -21.50 1.21
CA ARG A 71 -22.90 -21.75 0.75
C ARG A 71 -23.89 -20.68 1.19
N GLU A 72 -23.54 -19.88 2.20
CA GLU A 72 -24.41 -18.86 2.78
C GLU A 72 -24.02 -17.44 2.32
N PRO A 73 -24.96 -16.49 2.21
CA PRO A 73 -24.65 -15.10 1.89
C PRO A 73 -23.60 -14.49 2.85
N ILE A 74 -22.80 -13.55 2.35
CA ILE A 74 -21.93 -12.74 3.21
C ILE A 74 -22.82 -11.76 3.97
N ALA A 75 -22.84 -11.88 5.30
CA ALA A 75 -23.48 -10.89 6.15
C ALA A 75 -22.66 -9.60 6.13
N VAL A 76 -23.33 -8.47 5.90
CA VAL A 76 -22.74 -7.14 6.08
C VAL A 76 -22.69 -6.88 7.57
N ASP A 77 -21.49 -6.64 8.09
CA ASP A 77 -21.27 -6.34 9.51
C ASP A 77 -21.02 -4.84 9.67
N GLY A 78 -21.78 -4.17 10.52
CA GLY A 78 -21.73 -2.72 10.74
C GLY A 78 -20.62 -2.28 11.68
N ARG A 79 -19.46 -2.97 11.67
CA ARG A 79 -18.35 -2.62 12.55
C ARG A 79 -17.67 -1.34 12.09
N VAL A 80 -17.24 -0.57 13.06
CA VAL A 80 -16.37 0.58 12.82
C VAL A 80 -14.95 0.07 12.60
N PHE A 81 -14.42 0.36 11.42
CA PHE A 81 -13.01 0.22 11.12
C PHE A 81 -12.35 1.58 11.28
N HIS A 82 -11.12 1.59 11.79
CA HIS A 82 -10.28 2.78 11.85
C HIS A 82 -9.20 2.61 10.77
N PRO A 83 -9.53 2.86 9.50
CA PRO A 83 -8.55 2.71 8.43
C PRO A 83 -7.47 3.78 8.60
N PHE A 84 -6.22 3.33 8.51
CA PHE A 84 -5.02 4.16 8.43
C PHE A 84 -5.00 5.35 9.40
N VAL A 85 -4.78 5.08 10.69
CA VAL A 85 -4.54 6.13 11.69
C VAL A 85 -3.14 6.71 11.45
N PRO A 86 -3.00 8.01 11.10
CA PRO A 86 -1.69 8.59 10.84
C PRO A 86 -0.81 8.54 12.08
N THR A 87 0.49 8.36 11.88
CA THR A 87 1.52 8.30 12.92
C THR A 87 1.46 9.51 13.87
N LYS A 88 1.10 10.69 13.35
CA LYS A 88 0.94 11.92 14.15
C LYS A 88 -0.29 11.93 15.07
N VAL A 89 -1.30 11.12 14.80
CA VAL A 89 -2.57 11.08 15.53
C VAL A 89 -2.63 9.88 16.47
N ASP A 90 -1.90 8.81 16.17
CA ASP A 90 -1.79 7.63 17.03
C ASP A 90 -1.18 7.99 18.41
N THR A 91 -1.93 7.74 19.49
CA THR A 91 -1.49 8.09 20.85
C THR A 91 -0.33 7.22 21.33
N GLY A 92 -0.30 5.94 20.97
CA GLY A 92 0.77 5.03 21.39
C GLY A 92 2.10 5.39 20.74
N LEU A 93 2.08 5.68 19.43
CA LEU A 93 3.28 6.14 18.71
C LEU A 93 3.74 7.51 19.20
N ARG A 94 2.82 8.41 19.58
CA ARG A 94 3.19 9.71 20.17
C ARG A 94 3.87 9.57 21.52
N ASP A 95 3.40 8.66 22.37
CA ASP A 95 4.03 8.41 23.68
C ASP A 95 5.45 7.84 23.50
N LEU A 96 5.63 6.90 22.55
CA LEU A 96 6.95 6.37 22.18
C LEU A 96 7.87 7.43 21.58
N MET A 97 7.32 8.39 20.85
CA MET A 97 8.05 9.52 20.29
C MET A 97 8.48 10.52 21.36
N ALA A 98 7.59 10.83 22.30
CA ALA A 98 7.89 11.68 23.45
C ALA A 98 8.95 11.05 24.37
N ALA A 99 8.95 9.72 24.50
CA ALA A 99 9.97 8.97 25.22
C ALA A 99 11.31 8.86 24.48
N GLY A 100 11.37 9.25 23.20
CA GLY A 100 12.58 9.14 22.38
C GLY A 100 12.98 7.69 22.07
N ALA A 101 12.01 6.78 21.97
CA ALA A 101 12.27 5.36 21.75
C ALA A 101 12.87 5.02 20.37
N GLY A 102 12.78 5.92 19.39
CA GLY A 102 13.26 5.70 18.03
C GLY A 102 13.40 6.99 17.21
N THR A 103 13.88 6.83 15.98
CA THR A 103 14.08 7.93 15.02
C THR A 103 13.14 7.88 13.83
N VAL A 104 12.55 6.71 13.54
CA VAL A 104 11.62 6.51 12.44
C VAL A 104 10.35 5.87 12.99
N TYR A 105 9.21 6.49 12.68
CA TYR A 105 7.89 6.01 13.10
C TYR A 105 7.02 5.85 11.86
N ALA A 106 6.31 4.74 11.76
CA ALA A 106 5.51 4.39 10.59
C ALA A 106 4.40 3.41 10.99
N THR A 107 3.40 3.27 10.11
CA THR A 107 2.39 2.21 10.18
C THR A 107 2.76 1.04 9.28
N ASP A 108 2.19 -0.13 9.58
CA ASP A 108 2.35 -1.35 8.79
C ASP A 108 1.94 -1.16 7.32
N ALA A 109 0.85 -0.45 7.05
CA ALA A 109 0.39 -0.17 5.70
C ALA A 109 1.42 0.66 4.89
N ALA A 110 1.99 1.72 5.49
CA ALA A 110 3.01 2.52 4.82
C ALA A 110 4.31 1.72 4.57
N VAL A 111 4.77 0.96 5.57
CA VAL A 111 5.97 0.13 5.44
C VAL A 111 5.76 -1.00 4.43
N SER A 112 4.61 -1.67 4.45
CA SER A 112 4.30 -2.75 3.50
C SER A 112 4.34 -2.24 2.07
N GLN A 113 3.73 -1.09 1.82
CA GLN A 113 3.76 -0.46 0.50
C GLN A 113 5.19 -0.17 0.02
N LEU A 114 6.05 0.35 0.89
CA LEU A 114 7.47 0.57 0.57
C LEU A 114 8.21 -0.75 0.27
N MET A 115 7.97 -1.80 1.07
CA MET A 115 8.63 -3.09 0.91
C MET A 115 8.23 -3.81 -0.39
N VAL A 116 7.00 -3.62 -0.85
CA VAL A 116 6.48 -4.21 -2.10
C VAL A 116 6.44 -3.24 -3.27
N ALA A 117 7.09 -2.07 -3.15
CA ALA A 117 7.09 -1.00 -4.15
C ALA A 117 7.38 -1.50 -5.59
N GLN A 118 8.32 -2.45 -5.74
CA GLN A 118 8.70 -3.05 -7.02
C GLN A 118 7.56 -3.80 -7.76
N ARG A 119 6.47 -4.14 -7.06
CA ARG A 119 5.34 -4.90 -7.60
C ARG A 119 4.16 -4.01 -7.99
N ALA A 120 4.11 -2.79 -7.47
CA ALA A 120 3.03 -1.85 -7.72
C ALA A 120 3.08 -1.35 -9.17
N LYS A 121 1.93 -1.36 -9.84
CA LYS A 121 1.74 -0.77 -11.18
C LYS A 121 0.86 0.47 -11.13
N ARG A 122 -0.07 0.54 -10.18
CA ARG A 122 -0.86 1.73 -9.91
C ARG A 122 0.01 2.77 -9.22
N PRO A 123 -0.19 4.06 -9.52
CA PRO A 123 0.52 5.12 -8.83
C PRO A 123 0.05 5.18 -7.37
N TRP A 124 0.99 5.48 -6.49
CA TRP A 124 0.78 5.66 -5.05
C TRP A 124 1.83 6.63 -4.53
N ASP A 125 1.57 7.25 -3.39
CA ASP A 125 2.52 8.16 -2.75
C ASP A 125 2.50 8.04 -1.23
N ILE A 126 3.66 8.31 -0.64
CA ILE A 126 3.91 8.29 0.81
C ILE A 126 4.56 9.60 1.20
N VAL A 127 4.17 10.13 2.35
CA VAL A 127 4.66 11.38 2.90
C VAL A 127 5.66 11.09 4.02
N PHE A 128 6.87 11.59 3.85
CA PHE A 128 7.89 11.63 4.89
C PHE A 128 7.87 13.00 5.56
N THR A 129 7.53 13.06 6.85
CA THR A 129 7.63 14.29 7.65
C THR A 129 8.86 14.22 8.54
N VAL A 130 9.77 15.18 8.42
CA VAL A 130 10.84 15.38 9.40
C VAL A 130 10.34 16.25 10.55
N TYR A 131 10.39 15.72 11.77
CA TYR A 131 9.97 16.39 13.00
C TYR A 131 11.19 16.60 13.91
N GLY A 132 11.33 17.80 14.48
CA GLY A 132 12.43 18.13 15.40
C GLY A 132 13.84 18.01 14.80
N GLY A 133 13.96 17.92 13.46
CA GLY A 133 15.23 17.84 12.73
C GLY A 133 15.83 16.45 12.58
N SER A 134 15.43 15.47 13.38
CA SER A 134 16.02 14.11 13.37
C SER A 134 15.00 12.96 13.36
N VAL A 135 13.74 13.22 13.71
CA VAL A 135 12.70 12.20 13.73
C VAL A 135 11.97 12.20 12.39
N ILE A 136 11.73 11.02 11.82
CA ILE A 136 11.02 10.83 10.55
C ILE A 136 9.71 10.11 10.82
N LEU A 137 8.61 10.69 10.33
CA LEU A 137 7.29 10.09 10.33
C LEU A 137 6.93 9.70 8.91
N ILE A 138 6.53 8.44 8.72
CA ILE A 138 6.16 7.89 7.41
C ILE A 138 4.66 7.60 7.43
N ASP A 139 3.91 8.36 6.63
CA ASP A 139 2.45 8.27 6.56
C ASP A 139 1.99 8.25 5.10
N ALA A 140 0.83 7.63 4.83
CA ALA A 140 0.13 7.86 3.58
C ALA A 140 -0.41 9.29 3.56
N ARG A 141 -0.53 9.87 2.36
CA ARG A 141 -1.06 11.23 2.22
C ARG A 141 -2.52 11.27 2.65
N SER A 142 -2.85 12.19 3.57
CA SER A 142 -4.23 12.41 4.01
C SER A 142 -5.15 12.87 2.87
N GLY A 143 -6.41 12.43 2.87
CA GLY A 143 -7.42 12.84 1.88
C GLY A 143 -7.69 11.76 0.83
N ALA A 144 -7.99 12.16 -0.42
CA ALA A 144 -8.33 11.21 -1.49
C ALA A 144 -7.20 10.20 -1.80
N ALA A 145 -5.93 10.59 -1.64
CA ALA A 145 -4.78 9.69 -1.78
C ALA A 145 -4.68 8.64 -0.65
N GLN A 146 -5.22 8.93 0.54
CA GLN A 146 -5.32 7.94 1.62
C GLN A 146 -6.25 6.79 1.20
N ALA A 147 -7.34 7.14 0.49
CA ALA A 147 -8.27 6.17 -0.05
C ALA A 147 -7.62 5.27 -1.12
N GLU A 148 -6.60 5.74 -1.86
CA GLU A 148 -5.91 4.91 -2.85
C GLU A 148 -5.05 3.82 -2.21
N LEU A 149 -4.44 4.09 -1.06
CA LEU A 149 -3.71 3.07 -0.30
C LEU A 149 -4.65 2.12 0.45
N GLU A 150 -5.86 2.57 0.78
CA GLU A 150 -6.92 1.75 1.40
C GLU A 150 -7.66 0.86 0.38
N LEU A 151 -7.64 1.22 -0.90
CA LEU A 151 -8.33 0.50 -1.96
C LEU A 151 -7.45 -0.60 -2.53
N GLU A 152 -7.75 -1.84 -2.13
CA GLU A 152 -7.06 -3.02 -2.64
C GLU A 152 -7.18 -3.16 -4.18
N PRO A 153 -6.05 -3.32 -4.90
CA PRO A 153 -6.07 -3.49 -6.34
C PRO A 153 -6.73 -4.81 -6.74
N VAL A 154 -7.62 -4.76 -7.72
CA VAL A 154 -8.16 -5.95 -8.37
C VAL A 154 -7.52 -6.12 -9.75
N HIS A 155 -6.92 -7.27 -10.00
CA HIS A 155 -6.29 -7.62 -11.28
C HIS A 155 -5.20 -6.64 -11.80
N GLU A 156 -4.57 -5.87 -10.91
CA GLU A 156 -3.55 -4.88 -11.26
C GLU A 156 -2.38 -5.48 -12.07
N THR A 157 -1.88 -6.65 -11.66
CA THR A 157 -0.72 -7.28 -12.29
C THR A 157 -1.09 -8.21 -13.46
N ALA A 158 -2.37 -8.30 -13.82
CA ALA A 158 -2.83 -9.10 -14.95
C ALA A 158 -2.17 -8.66 -16.26
N PHE A 159 -2.10 -9.57 -17.23
CA PHE A 159 -1.59 -9.27 -18.57
C PHE A 159 -2.39 -8.16 -19.25
N LYS A 160 -3.71 -8.15 -19.02
CA LYS A 160 -4.61 -7.07 -19.39
C LYS A 160 -5.35 -6.62 -18.11
N PRO A 161 -4.91 -5.54 -17.45
CA PRO A 161 -5.62 -5.00 -16.30
C PRO A 161 -6.97 -4.41 -16.74
N PRO A 162 -7.92 -4.21 -15.81
CA PRO A 162 -9.17 -3.51 -16.09
C PRO A 162 -8.87 -2.10 -16.62
N GLU A 163 -9.50 -1.73 -17.73
CA GLU A 163 -9.44 -0.38 -18.28
C GLU A 163 -10.66 0.37 -17.77
N ALA A 164 -10.48 1.34 -16.86
CA ALA A 164 -11.56 2.19 -16.36
C ALA A 164 -12.03 3.11 -17.51
N ARG A 165 -12.92 2.57 -18.36
CA ARG A 165 -13.36 3.22 -19.60
C ARG A 165 -14.68 3.97 -19.42
N ASP A 166 -15.50 3.52 -18.46
CA ASP A 166 -16.80 4.10 -18.13
C ASP A 166 -17.02 4.07 -16.60
N PRO A 167 -17.21 5.22 -15.92
CA PRO A 167 -17.46 5.26 -14.48
C PRO A 167 -18.82 4.66 -14.06
N THR A 168 -19.67 4.29 -15.02
CA THR A 168 -20.92 3.56 -14.78
C THR A 168 -20.80 2.05 -14.96
N ASP A 169 -19.65 1.57 -15.46
CA ASP A 169 -19.34 0.15 -15.48
C ASP A 169 -19.16 -0.33 -14.03
N ILE A 170 -19.62 -1.55 -13.78
CA ILE A 170 -19.44 -2.22 -12.49
C ILE A 170 -18.01 -2.72 -12.30
N ASN A 171 -17.18 -2.69 -13.36
CA ASN A 171 -15.79 -3.15 -13.38
C ASN A 171 -14.80 -2.04 -13.78
#